data_AF-A0A3C2DHI2-F1
#
_entry.id   AF-A0A3C2DHI2-F1
#
_cell.length_a   1.000
_cell.length_b   1.000
_cell.length_c   1.000
_cell.angle_alpha   90.00
_cell.angle_beta   90.00
_cell.angle_gamma   90.00
#
_symmetry.space_group_name_H-M   'P 1'
#
loop_
_entity.id
_entity.type
_entity.pdbx_description
1 polymer ?
#
loop_
_entity_poly.entity_id
_entity_poly.type
_entity_poly.pdbx_seq_one_letter_code
_entity_poly.pdbx_strand_id
1 'polypeptide(L)'
;MARNGEPVFGKLKDGVYAACVHNGTGLSRGTICGKLIAEMMCGMDSGLLEAMIGRGRPNRNAPDPILGWGVDLYAQRLRLRSGREM
;
A
#
# COMPACT_ATOMS: atom_id res chain seq x y z
N MET A 1 -4.11 -2.92 3.73
CA MET A 1 -3.02 -2.29 4.52
C MET A 1 -1.73 -3.00 4.17
N ALA A 2 -0.63 -2.27 3.99
CA ALA A 2 0.71 -2.85 3.82
C ALA A 2 1.20 -3.45 5.15
N ARG A 3 1.92 -4.57 5.10
CA ARG A 3 2.40 -5.25 6.32
C ARG A 3 3.46 -4.45 7.07
N ASN A 4 4.23 -3.60 6.39
CA ASN A 4 5.24 -2.74 7.00
C ASN A 4 4.74 -1.31 7.29
N GLY A 5 3.46 -1.01 7.06
CA GLY A 5 2.91 0.32 7.33
C GLY A 5 3.36 1.41 6.34
N GLU A 6 4.18 1.08 5.34
CA GLU A 6 4.64 2.04 4.34
C GLU A 6 3.57 2.31 3.27
N PRO A 7 3.47 3.56 2.78
CA PRO A 7 2.58 3.92 1.69
C PRO A 7 3.19 3.60 0.32
N VAL A 8 2.37 3.64 -0.72
CA VAL A 8 2.84 3.76 -2.10
C VAL A 8 2.75 5.22 -2.49
N PHE A 9 3.88 5.85 -2.77
CA PHE A 9 3.93 7.25 -3.20
C PHE A 9 4.96 7.47 -4.32
N GLY A 10 4.60 8.31 -5.29
CA GLY A 10 5.48 8.79 -6.37
C GLY A 10 5.32 8.07 -7.71
N LYS A 11 6.33 8.23 -8.57
CA LYS A 11 6.33 7.71 -9.95
C LYS A 11 6.47 6.18 -9.95
N LEU A 12 5.52 5.49 -10.56
CA LEU A 12 5.53 4.04 -10.75
C LEU A 12 6.09 3.66 -12.13
N LYS A 13 5.72 4.45 -13.15
CA LYS A 13 6.16 4.33 -14.54
C LYS A 13 6.16 5.72 -15.18
N ASP A 14 6.73 5.85 -16.37
CA ASP A 14 6.61 7.09 -17.13
C ASP A 14 5.14 7.51 -17.32
N GLY A 15 4.84 8.77 -16.98
CA GLY A 15 3.48 9.31 -16.94
C GLY A 15 2.56 8.76 -15.83
N VAL A 16 3.00 7.80 -15.00
CA VAL A 16 2.15 7.13 -14.00
C VAL A 16 2.66 7.39 -12.60
N TYR A 17 1.83 8.10 -11.81
CA TYR A 17 2.08 8.43 -10.42
C TYR A 17 1.02 7.78 -9.53
N ALA A 18 1.40 7.39 -8.32
CA ALA A 18 0.49 6.81 -7.36
C ALA A 18 0.67 7.42 -5.98
N ALA A 19 -0.46 7.60 -5.28
CA ALA A 19 -0.56 7.89 -3.87
C ALA A 19 -1.61 6.96 -3.29
N CYS A 20 -1.20 5.82 -2.77
CA CYS A 20 -2.11 4.80 -2.27
C CYS A 20 -1.53 4.03 -1.08
N VAL A 21 -2.33 3.10 -0.54
CA VAL A 21 -1.93 2.26 0.61
C VAL A 21 -1.65 3.12 1.87
N HIS A 22 -2.52 4.09 2.15
CA HIS A 22 -2.41 4.95 3.34
C HIS A 22 -2.82 4.26 4.66
N ASN A 23 -2.96 2.93 4.67
CA ASN A 23 -3.11 2.12 5.89
C ASN A 23 -4.18 2.62 6.88
N GLY A 24 -5.36 2.99 6.37
CA GLY A 24 -6.48 3.50 7.17
C GLY A 24 -6.55 5.02 7.29
N THR A 25 -5.51 5.76 6.89
CA THR A 25 -5.46 7.24 6.92
C THR A 25 -5.81 7.87 5.57
N GLY A 26 -6.49 7.14 4.68
CA GLY A 26 -6.74 7.58 3.30
C GLY A 26 -7.56 8.86 3.20
N LEU A 27 -8.59 9.03 4.05
CA LEU A 27 -9.44 10.23 4.03
C LEU A 27 -8.67 11.49 4.42
N SER A 28 -7.81 11.41 5.43
CA SER A 28 -7.03 12.56 5.90
C SER A 28 -5.82 12.85 5.01
N ARG A 29 -5.21 11.82 4.42
CA ARG A 29 -3.98 11.94 3.61
C ARG A 29 -4.23 12.16 2.13
N GLY A 30 -5.42 11.85 1.62
CA GLY A 30 -5.72 11.89 0.18
C GLY A 30 -5.48 13.25 -0.47
N THR A 31 -6.05 14.32 0.10
CA THR A 31 -5.93 15.69 -0.44
C THR A 31 -4.47 16.16 -0.48
N ILE A 32 -3.75 15.94 0.62
CA ILE A 32 -2.33 16.31 0.73
C ILE A 32 -1.49 15.51 -0.27
N CYS A 33 -1.69 14.19 -0.35
CA CYS A 33 -0.93 13.37 -1.28
C CYS A 33 -1.22 13.74 -2.75
N GLY A 34 -2.46 14.12 -3.09
CA GLY A 34 -2.81 14.64 -4.41
C GLY A 34 -2.05 15.92 -4.76
N LYS A 35 -1.99 16.88 -3.82
CA LYS A 35 -1.18 18.10 -3.96
C LYS A 35 0.30 17.78 -4.17
N LEU A 36 0.86 16.87 -3.37
CA LEU A 36 2.27 16.49 -3.47
C LEU A 36 2.59 15.77 -4.79
N ILE A 37 1.67 14.97 -5.33
CA ILE A 37 1.82 14.38 -6.68
C ILE A 37 1.84 15.48 -7.74
N ALA A 38 0.96 16.48 -7.63
CA ALA A 38 0.96 17.61 -8.55
C ALA A 38 2.26 18.43 -8.46
N GLU A 39 2.75 18.71 -7.24
CA GLU A 39 4.04 19.38 -7.02
C GLU A 39 5.19 18.59 -7.68
N MET A 40 5.22 17.28 -7.48
CA MET A 40 6.20 16.39 -8.10
C MET A 40 6.15 16.43 -9.63
N MET A 41 4.95 16.46 -10.22
CA MET A 41 4.75 16.55 -11.66
C MET A 41 5.18 17.91 -12.22
N CYS A 42 5.00 18.98 -11.46
CA CYS A 42 5.43 20.33 -11.81
C CYS A 42 6.93 20.58 -11.57
N GLY A 43 7.68 19.60 -11.07
CA GLY A 43 9.10 19.77 -10.72
C GLY A 43 9.32 20.71 -9.53
N MET A 44 8.32 20.88 -8.68
CA MET A 44 8.43 21.66 -7.45
C MET A 44 9.09 20.83 -6.35
N ASP A 45 9.77 21.51 -5.45
CA ASP A 45 10.36 20.92 -4.26
C ASP A 45 9.69 21.49 -3.01
N SER A 46 9.26 20.61 -2.11
CA SER A 46 8.67 20.98 -0.83
C SER A 46 9.13 20.01 0.25
N GLY A 47 9.39 20.51 1.47
CA GLY A 47 9.88 19.64 2.55
C GLY A 47 8.90 18.50 2.89
N LEU A 48 7.60 18.69 2.64
CA LEU A 48 6.59 17.64 2.80
C LEU A 48 6.66 16.61 1.67
N LEU A 49 6.98 17.05 0.44
CA LEU A 49 7.22 16.17 -0.69
C LEU A 49 8.45 15.30 -0.44
N GLU A 50 9.57 15.88 0.00
CA GLU A 50 10.77 15.13 0.38
C GLU A 50 10.48 14.12 1.51
N ALA A 51 9.78 14.55 2.56
CA ALA A 51 9.40 13.65 3.66
C ALA A 51 8.51 12.49 3.19
N MET A 52 7.68 12.70 2.17
CA MET A 52 6.81 11.67 1.60
C MET A 52 7.55 10.76 0.62
N ILE A 53 8.51 11.29 -0.15
CA ILE A 53 9.39 10.51 -1.04
C ILE A 53 10.38 9.66 -0.24
N GLY A 54 10.89 10.19 0.89
CA GLY A 54 11.79 9.47 1.79
C GLY A 54 11.13 8.30 2.53
N ARG A 55 9.80 8.13 2.42
CA ARG A 55 9.10 6.96 2.93
C ARG A 55 9.47 5.72 2.12
N GLY A 56 9.45 4.57 2.77
CA GLY A 56 9.76 3.31 2.12
C GLY A 56 8.67 2.87 1.14
N ARG A 57 8.89 1.71 0.51
CA ARG A 57 7.86 1.02 -0.26
C ARG A 57 7.24 -0.12 0.55
N PRO A 58 6.00 -0.52 0.25
CA PRO A 58 5.42 -1.71 0.85
C PRO A 58 6.30 -2.92 0.61
N ASN A 59 6.39 -3.79 1.62
CA ASN A 59 7.10 -5.05 1.47
C ASN A 59 6.42 -5.95 0.43
N ARG A 60 7.24 -6.69 -0.33
CA ARG A 60 6.72 -7.75 -1.20
C ARG A 60 6.15 -8.87 -0.33
N ASN A 61 5.09 -9.49 -0.83
CA ASN A 61 4.61 -10.73 -0.24
C ASN A 61 5.62 -11.86 -0.47
N ALA A 62 5.48 -12.95 0.29
CA ALA A 62 6.21 -14.18 0.00
C ALA A 62 5.92 -14.62 -1.45
N PRO A 63 6.91 -15.13 -2.20
CA PRO A 63 6.70 -15.60 -3.56
C PRO A 63 5.87 -16.89 -3.57
N ASP A 64 5.24 -17.18 -4.69
CA ASP A 64 4.62 -18.47 -4.96
C ASP A 64 5.69 -19.58 -5.02
N PRO A 65 5.35 -20.82 -4.57
CA PRO A 65 4.02 -21.29 -4.16
C PRO A 65 3.68 -21.09 -2.66
N ILE A 66 4.60 -20.54 -1.86
CA ILE A 66 4.46 -20.45 -0.40
C ILE A 66 3.22 -19.62 0.00
N LEU A 67 3.03 -18.48 -0.67
CA LEU A 67 1.88 -17.63 -0.42
C LEU A 67 0.57 -18.35 -0.75
N GLY A 68 0.48 -18.99 -1.91
CA GLY A 68 -0.70 -19.76 -2.33
C GLY A 68 -1.10 -20.83 -1.33
N TRP A 69 -0.16 -21.69 -0.92
CA TRP A 69 -0.43 -22.74 0.07
C TRP A 69 -0.90 -22.18 1.42
N GLY A 70 -0.31 -21.07 1.87
CA GLY A 70 -0.72 -20.40 3.10
C GLY A 70 -2.16 -19.89 3.05
N VAL A 71 -2.57 -19.31 1.90
CA VAL A 71 -3.94 -18.83 1.68
C VAL A 71 -4.93 -19.98 1.68
N ASP A 72 -4.63 -21.06 0.95
CA ASP A 72 -5.52 -22.23 0.83
C ASP A 72 -5.74 -22.92 2.18
N LEU A 73 -4.65 -23.16 2.92
CA LEU A 73 -4.70 -23.77 4.26
C LEU A 73 -5.51 -22.90 5.24
N TYR A 74 -5.31 -21.58 5.19
CA TYR A 74 -6.06 -20.65 6.04
C TYR A 74 -7.55 -20.64 5.69
N ALA A 75 -7.90 -20.62 4.41
CA ALA A 75 -9.28 -20.66 3.94
C ALA A 75 -9.98 -21.97 4.35
N GLN A 76 -9.30 -23.11 4.22
CA GLN A 76 -9.81 -24.40 4.67
C GLN A 76 -10.06 -24.41 6.19
N ARG A 77 -9.12 -23.86 6.97
CA ARG A 77 -9.27 -23.72 8.43
C ARG A 77 -10.47 -22.86 8.80
N LEU A 78 -10.72 -21.76 8.08
CA LEU A 78 -11.90 -20.90 8.30
C LEU A 78 -13.21 -21.66 8.04
N ARG A 79 -13.29 -22.39 6.93
CA ARG A 79 -14.47 -23.20 6.57
C ARG A 79 -14.79 -24.25 7.63
N LEU A 80 -13.75 -24.92 8.16
CA LEU A 80 -13.91 -25.91 9.24
C LEU A 80 -14.36 -25.28 10.56
N ARG A 81 -14.00 -24.01 10.84
CA ARG A 81 -14.44 -23.29 12.03
C ARG A 81 -15.88 -22.80 11.90
N SER A 82 -16.23 -22.18 10.77
CA SER A 82 -17.59 -21.68 10.54
C SER A 82 -18.63 -22.81 10.54
N GLY A 83 -18.27 -24.01 10.06
CA GLY A 83 -19.14 -25.19 10.11
C GLY A 83 -19.29 -25.81 11.51
N ARG A 84 -18.50 -25.37 12.50
CA ARG A 84 -18.61 -25.79 13.92
C ARG A 84 -19.40 -24.79 14.77
N GLU A 85 -19.70 -23.63 14.21
CA GLU A 85 -20.47 -22.55 14.85
C GLU A 85 -21.96 -22.57 14.44
N MET A 86 -22.37 -23.57 13.65
CA MET A 86 -23.76 -23.95 13.35
C MET A 86 -24.06 -25.33 13.96
#